data_AF-A0A7K0Z275-F1
#
_entry.id   AF-A0A7K0Z275-F1
#
_cell.length_a   1.000
_cell.length_b   1.000
_cell.length_c   1.000
_cell.angle_alpha   90.00
_cell.angle_beta   90.00
_cell.angle_gamma   90.00
#
_symmetry.space_group_name_H-M   'P 1'
#
loop_
_entity.id
_entity.type
_entity.pdbx_description
1 polymer ?
#
loop_
_entity_poly.entity_id
_entity_poly.type
_entity_poly.pdbx_seq_one_letter_code
_entity_poly.pdbx_strand_id
1 'polypeptide(L)'
;DEADGDYDKAIEIIRVKGQKGVTKREGRLTSNGLVVAKVSGDLGVMLELNCETDFVAKGERFIALGDELVEHLLSSKSADVASFLSSTMANGKTVQSVIDEGNATLGEKIEIRNVAVIEGPVGLYLHKTSPDLPPQVGVLVSLAKEAAEVGKDVAQHIAAFAPRYVNREDVPADLIETERRLAEETARSEGKPEASLSKIIEGRVTGFVKEVSLIEQAFAKDAKKTVKQILDEAGTAVKAFHRFRVGQ
;
A
#
# COMPACT_ATOMS: atom_id res chain seq x y z
N ASP A 1 -36.09 20.15 15.26
CA ASP A 1 -36.36 21.54 14.86
C ASP A 1 -36.62 21.66 13.37
N GLU A 2 -35.63 21.48 12.48
CA GLU A 2 -35.87 21.60 11.01
C GLU A 2 -36.81 20.55 10.40
N ALA A 3 -37.06 19.45 11.11
CA ALA A 3 -38.00 18.41 10.72
C ALA A 3 -39.39 18.57 11.40
N ASP A 4 -39.60 19.61 12.21
CA ASP A 4 -40.86 19.85 12.94
C ASP A 4 -41.34 18.65 13.79
N GLY A 5 -40.41 17.84 14.29
CA GLY A 5 -40.71 16.64 15.09
C GLY A 5 -40.96 15.37 14.28
N ASP A 6 -40.95 15.44 12.94
CA ASP A 6 -41.03 14.28 12.05
C ASP A 6 -39.69 13.55 12.01
N TYR A 7 -39.71 12.27 12.40
CA TYR A 7 -38.52 11.43 12.49
C TYR A 7 -37.94 11.07 11.12
N ASP A 8 -38.78 10.70 10.15
CA ASP A 8 -38.33 10.27 8.83
C ASP A 8 -37.76 11.47 8.06
N LYS A 9 -38.45 12.61 8.15
CA LYS A 9 -37.95 13.88 7.60
C LYS A 9 -36.64 14.31 8.27
N ALA A 10 -36.46 14.05 9.57
CA ALA A 10 -35.20 14.35 10.25
C ALA A 10 -34.04 13.50 9.70
N ILE A 11 -34.28 12.21 9.44
CA ILE A 11 -33.29 11.34 8.80
C ILE A 11 -32.91 11.86 7.42
N GLU A 12 -33.89 12.24 6.61
CA GLU A 12 -33.64 12.80 5.27
C GLU A 12 -32.81 14.07 5.32
N ILE A 13 -33.16 15.02 6.20
CA ILE A 13 -32.43 16.28 6.37
C ILE A 13 -30.99 16.01 6.82
N ILE A 14 -30.79 15.09 7.78
CA ILE A 14 -29.46 14.71 8.25
C ILE A 14 -28.63 14.11 7.10
N ARG A 15 -29.23 13.24 6.27
CA ARG A 15 -28.54 12.63 5.12
C ARG A 15 -28.11 13.68 4.10
N VAL A 16 -28.99 14.61 3.74
CA VAL A 16 -28.70 15.69 2.80
C VAL A 16 -27.60 16.62 3.35
N LYS A 17 -27.65 16.96 4.64
CA LYS A 17 -26.62 17.78 5.28
C LYS A 17 -25.28 17.06 5.36
N GLY A 18 -25.28 15.78 5.68
CA GLY A 18 -24.09 14.92 5.71
C GLY A 18 -23.39 14.93 4.35
N GLN A 19 -24.14 14.70 3.27
CA GLN A 19 -23.65 14.73 1.89
C GLN A 19 -23.07 16.10 1.50
N LYS A 20 -23.76 17.21 1.84
CA LYS A 20 -23.22 18.57 1.64
C LYS A 20 -21.94 18.82 2.43
N GLY A 21 -21.75 18.11 3.54
CA GLY A 21 -20.52 18.15 4.31
C GLY A 21 -19.36 17.48 3.58
N VAL A 22 -19.60 16.37 2.85
CA VAL A 22 -18.54 15.58 2.19
C VAL A 22 -17.75 16.43 1.20
N THR A 23 -18.43 17.14 0.29
CA THR A 23 -17.77 18.00 -0.72
C THR A 23 -16.93 19.12 -0.10
N LYS A 24 -17.31 19.62 1.09
CA LYS A 24 -16.52 20.62 1.83
C LYS A 24 -15.24 20.05 2.44
N ARG A 25 -15.06 18.72 2.45
CA ARG A 25 -13.91 18.05 3.06
C ARG A 25 -12.85 17.63 2.04
N GLU A 26 -13.08 17.75 0.73
CA GLU A 26 -12.16 17.24 -0.31
C GLU A 26 -10.71 17.74 -0.16
N GLY A 27 -10.51 18.99 0.25
CA GLY A 27 -9.19 19.60 0.46
C GLY A 27 -8.50 19.24 1.78
N ARG A 28 -9.10 18.39 2.62
CA ARG A 28 -8.50 17.97 3.90
C ARG A 28 -7.48 16.86 3.71
N LEU A 29 -6.44 16.87 4.55
CA LEU A 29 -5.38 15.88 4.53
C LEU A 29 -5.80 14.60 5.28
N THR A 30 -5.51 13.45 4.68
CA THR A 30 -5.87 12.11 5.15
C THR A 30 -4.60 11.28 5.41
N SER A 31 -3.90 11.60 6.48
CA SER A 31 -2.61 10.96 6.83
C SER A 31 -2.75 9.72 7.72
N ASN A 32 -3.97 9.38 8.15
CA ASN A 32 -4.29 8.19 8.93
C ASN A 32 -5.15 7.24 8.09
N GLY A 33 -5.49 6.05 8.62
CA GLY A 33 -6.27 5.08 7.87
C GLY A 33 -5.97 3.63 8.24
N LEU A 34 -6.16 2.73 7.28
CA LEU A 34 -5.76 1.34 7.37
C LEU A 34 -5.42 0.75 5.99
N VAL A 35 -4.60 -0.29 6.00
CA VAL A 35 -4.42 -1.19 4.86
C VAL A 35 -5.14 -2.49 5.15
N VAL A 36 -5.98 -2.92 4.23
CA VAL A 36 -6.77 -4.15 4.32
C VAL A 36 -6.52 -5.00 3.09
N ALA A 37 -6.40 -6.31 3.26
CA ALA A 37 -6.07 -7.24 2.20
C ALA A 37 -6.74 -8.59 2.41
N LYS A 38 -7.02 -9.29 1.31
CA LYS A 38 -7.54 -10.66 1.29
C LYS A 38 -6.84 -11.50 0.24
N VAL A 39 -6.71 -12.79 0.51
CA VAL A 39 -6.22 -13.80 -0.43
C VAL A 39 -7.27 -14.89 -0.54
N SER A 40 -7.60 -15.29 -1.78
CA SER A 40 -8.51 -16.40 -2.09
C SER A 40 -7.93 -17.23 -3.22
N GLY A 41 -7.41 -18.42 -2.90
CA GLY A 41 -6.62 -19.22 -3.84
C GLY A 41 -5.42 -18.44 -4.35
N ASP A 42 -5.25 -18.41 -5.68
CA ASP A 42 -4.17 -17.71 -6.37
C ASP A 42 -4.48 -16.22 -6.66
N LEU A 43 -5.37 -15.60 -5.88
CA LEU A 43 -5.74 -14.19 -6.03
C LEU A 43 -5.54 -13.45 -4.70
N GLY A 44 -4.74 -12.39 -4.73
CA GLY A 44 -4.58 -11.45 -3.62
C GLY A 44 -5.08 -10.06 -3.99
N VAL A 45 -5.82 -9.43 -3.09
CA VAL A 45 -6.27 -8.04 -3.22
C VAL A 45 -5.92 -7.23 -1.98
N MET A 46 -5.64 -5.95 -2.16
CA MET A 46 -5.28 -5.04 -1.07
C MET A 46 -5.77 -3.63 -1.41
N LEU A 47 -6.22 -2.89 -0.40
CA LEU A 47 -6.54 -1.47 -0.55
C LEU A 47 -6.04 -0.68 0.66
N GLU A 48 -5.74 0.59 0.42
CA GLU A 48 -5.46 1.61 1.43
C GLU A 48 -6.65 2.54 1.55
N LEU A 49 -7.28 2.54 2.74
CA LEU A 49 -8.38 3.43 3.08
C LEU A 49 -7.87 4.47 4.08
N ASN A 50 -7.92 5.75 3.71
CA ASN A 50 -7.40 6.83 4.53
C ASN A 50 -8.51 7.62 5.22
N CYS A 51 -8.19 8.21 6.36
CA CYS A 51 -8.99 9.16 7.12
C CYS A 51 -8.12 10.28 7.71
N GLU A 52 -8.75 11.27 8.33
CA GLU A 52 -8.04 12.43 8.90
C GLU A 52 -7.33 12.02 10.20
N THR A 53 -8.00 11.30 11.10
CA THR A 53 -7.50 11.01 12.45
C THR A 53 -7.31 9.52 12.75
N ASP A 54 -6.46 9.23 13.73
CA ASP A 54 -6.27 7.88 14.27
C ASP A 54 -7.49 7.38 15.06
N PHE A 55 -8.27 8.29 15.64
CA PHE A 55 -9.52 7.99 16.33
C PHE A 55 -10.55 7.34 15.40
N VAL A 56 -10.72 7.88 14.19
CA VAL A 56 -11.58 7.25 13.18
C VAL A 56 -10.94 5.97 12.67
N ALA A 57 -9.64 5.96 12.40
CA ALA A 57 -8.93 4.78 11.86
C ALA A 57 -9.14 3.52 12.72
N LYS A 58 -9.07 3.65 14.05
CA LYS A 58 -9.23 2.52 14.98
C LYS A 58 -10.68 2.21 15.36
N GLY A 59 -11.64 2.98 14.85
CA GLY A 59 -13.06 2.79 15.13
C GLY A 59 -13.64 1.60 14.35
N GLU A 60 -14.51 0.81 15.01
CA GLU A 60 -15.13 -0.40 14.42
C GLU A 60 -15.84 -0.13 13.09
N ARG A 61 -16.50 1.02 12.96
CA ARG A 61 -17.21 1.40 11.73
C ARG A 61 -16.27 1.64 10.54
N PHE A 62 -15.11 2.21 10.79
CA PHE A 62 -14.11 2.47 9.73
C PHE A 62 -13.43 1.17 9.30
N ILE A 63 -13.11 0.30 10.27
CA ILE A 63 -12.58 -1.05 10.00
C ILE A 63 -13.58 -1.87 9.19
N ALA A 64 -14.86 -1.89 9.59
CA ALA A 64 -15.91 -2.60 8.88
C ALA A 64 -16.11 -2.08 7.45
N LEU A 65 -15.99 -0.77 7.23
CA LEU A 65 -16.02 -0.18 5.89
C LEU A 65 -14.84 -0.70 5.04
N GLY A 66 -13.62 -0.74 5.59
CA GLY A 66 -12.47 -1.35 4.90
C GLY A 66 -12.69 -2.82 4.53
N ASP A 67 -13.28 -3.60 5.44
CA ASP A 67 -13.59 -5.02 5.23
C ASP A 67 -14.65 -5.25 4.15
N GLU A 68 -15.69 -4.40 4.10
CA GLU A 68 -16.72 -4.42 3.06
C GLU A 68 -16.12 -4.10 1.67
N LEU A 69 -15.27 -3.06 1.62
CA LEU A 69 -14.62 -2.62 0.39
C LEU A 69 -13.65 -3.67 -0.15
N VAL A 70 -12.83 -4.32 0.69
CA VAL A 70 -11.88 -5.33 0.20
C VAL A 70 -12.60 -6.59 -0.31
N GLU A 71 -13.76 -6.93 0.26
CA GLU A 71 -14.57 -8.06 -0.22
C GLU A 71 -15.12 -7.78 -1.63
N HIS A 72 -15.56 -6.54 -1.86
CA HIS A 72 -15.95 -6.10 -3.19
C HIS A 72 -14.77 -6.04 -4.15
N LEU A 73 -13.59 -5.61 -3.69
CA LEU A 73 -12.36 -5.63 -4.50
C LEU A 73 -11.97 -7.04 -4.93
N LEU A 74 -12.11 -8.03 -4.03
CA LEU A 74 -11.86 -9.44 -4.33
C LEU A 74 -12.78 -9.96 -5.45
N SER A 75 -14.05 -9.51 -5.44
CA SER A 75 -15.05 -9.91 -6.43
C SER A 75 -14.89 -9.18 -7.77
N SER A 76 -14.65 -7.87 -7.73
CA SER A 76 -14.55 -7.01 -8.92
C SER A 76 -13.19 -7.07 -9.62
N LYS A 77 -12.12 -7.38 -8.87
CA LYS A 77 -10.72 -7.46 -9.35
C LYS A 77 -10.24 -6.18 -10.03
N SER A 78 -10.76 -5.03 -9.61
CA SER A 78 -10.36 -3.73 -10.16
C SER A 78 -8.99 -3.30 -9.62
N ALA A 79 -7.95 -3.38 -10.47
CA ALA A 79 -6.58 -2.96 -10.11
C ALA A 79 -6.32 -1.46 -10.26
N ASP A 80 -7.35 -0.67 -10.55
CA ASP A 80 -7.29 0.79 -10.72
C ASP A 80 -8.32 1.47 -9.80
N VAL A 81 -7.90 2.55 -9.13
CA VAL A 81 -8.74 3.25 -8.14
C VAL A 81 -9.99 3.84 -8.80
N ALA A 82 -9.86 4.50 -9.95
CA ALA A 82 -11.00 5.15 -10.60
C ALA A 82 -12.06 4.12 -11.05
N SER A 83 -11.61 3.01 -11.62
CA SER A 83 -12.44 1.87 -12.00
C SER A 83 -13.08 1.20 -10.77
N PHE A 84 -12.36 1.12 -9.64
CA PHE A 84 -12.90 0.58 -8.41
C PHE A 84 -13.99 1.49 -7.80
N LEU A 85 -13.73 2.80 -7.71
CA LEU A 85 -14.68 3.79 -7.18
C LEU A 85 -16.01 3.82 -7.95
N SER A 86 -15.96 3.61 -9.26
CA SER A 86 -17.15 3.57 -10.14
C SER A 86 -17.88 2.23 -10.15
N SER A 87 -17.28 1.16 -9.63
CA SER A 87 -17.89 -0.18 -9.62
C SER A 87 -19.06 -0.28 -8.65
N THR A 88 -20.06 -1.09 -9.00
CA THR A 88 -21.28 -1.30 -8.20
C THR A 88 -21.11 -2.51 -7.28
N MET A 89 -21.33 -2.29 -5.97
CA MET A 89 -21.30 -3.31 -4.93
C MET A 89 -22.60 -4.13 -4.91
N ALA A 90 -22.59 -5.27 -4.21
CA ALA A 90 -23.76 -6.16 -4.11
C ALA A 90 -25.01 -5.49 -3.52
N ASN A 91 -24.84 -4.40 -2.75
CA ASN A 91 -25.92 -3.58 -2.19
C ASN A 91 -26.56 -2.62 -3.22
N GLY A 92 -26.10 -2.62 -4.48
CA GLY A 92 -26.60 -1.76 -5.57
C GLY A 92 -26.01 -0.35 -5.62
N LYS A 93 -25.12 0.02 -4.68
CA LYS A 93 -24.45 1.33 -4.65
C LYS A 93 -23.07 1.24 -5.31
N THR A 94 -22.56 2.37 -5.80
CA THR A 94 -21.16 2.45 -6.19
C THR A 94 -20.25 2.49 -4.97
N VAL A 95 -19.00 2.06 -5.12
CA VAL A 95 -17.97 2.19 -4.07
C VAL A 95 -17.85 3.64 -3.59
N GLN A 96 -17.84 4.62 -4.51
CA GLN A 96 -17.80 6.04 -4.15
C GLN A 96 -18.98 6.43 -3.25
N SER A 97 -20.20 5.97 -3.58
CA SER A 97 -21.38 6.28 -2.75
C SER A 97 -21.29 5.69 -1.36
N VAL A 98 -20.69 4.51 -1.19
CA VAL A 98 -20.50 3.88 0.13
C VAL A 98 -19.45 4.65 0.95
N ILE A 99 -18.37 5.11 0.31
CA ILE A 99 -17.37 5.98 0.94
C ILE A 99 -18.00 7.31 1.37
N ASP A 100 -18.82 7.94 0.54
CA ASP A 100 -19.49 9.22 0.85
C ASP A 100 -20.44 9.09 2.05
N GLU A 101 -21.14 7.95 2.16
CA GLU A 101 -21.97 7.64 3.34
C GLU A 101 -21.11 7.44 4.60
N GLY A 102 -19.94 6.79 4.46
CA GLY A 102 -18.93 6.71 5.52
C GLY A 102 -18.46 8.09 5.97
N ASN A 103 -18.10 8.97 5.03
CA ASN A 103 -17.70 10.36 5.30
C ASN A 103 -18.78 11.13 6.08
N ALA A 104 -20.05 11.01 5.65
CA ALA A 104 -21.17 11.67 6.29
C ALA A 104 -21.39 11.16 7.73
N THR A 105 -21.23 9.85 7.93
CA THR A 105 -21.48 9.19 9.21
C THR A 105 -20.35 9.42 10.22
N LEU A 106 -19.10 9.38 9.77
CA LEU A 106 -17.90 9.50 10.61
C LEU A 106 -17.45 10.95 10.77
N GLY A 107 -17.93 11.86 9.91
CA GLY A 107 -17.67 13.29 10.02
C GLY A 107 -16.29 13.74 9.54
N GLU A 108 -15.48 12.84 8.99
CA GLU A 108 -14.15 13.06 8.44
C GLU A 108 -14.10 12.78 6.94
N LYS A 109 -13.08 13.32 6.27
CA LYS A 109 -12.69 12.89 4.94
C LYS A 109 -12.23 11.44 4.99
N ILE A 110 -12.85 10.59 4.17
CA ILE A 110 -12.44 9.20 3.94
C ILE A 110 -12.26 9.01 2.44
N GLU A 111 -11.15 8.40 2.05
CA GLU A 111 -10.87 8.13 0.64
C GLU A 111 -10.05 6.85 0.47
N ILE A 112 -10.19 6.21 -0.69
CA ILE A 112 -9.31 5.12 -1.09
C ILE A 112 -8.14 5.76 -1.84
N ARG A 113 -6.92 5.55 -1.33
CA ARG A 113 -5.71 6.08 -1.97
C ARG A 113 -5.12 5.10 -2.96
N ASN A 114 -5.14 3.81 -2.64
CA ASN A 114 -4.53 2.76 -3.45
C ASN A 114 -5.38 1.48 -3.46
N VAL A 115 -5.37 0.77 -4.59
CA VAL A 115 -5.87 -0.60 -4.73
C VAL A 115 -4.82 -1.44 -5.46
N ALA A 116 -4.74 -2.72 -5.14
CA ALA A 116 -3.88 -3.68 -5.80
C ALA A 116 -4.61 -5.01 -5.96
N VAL A 117 -4.34 -5.66 -7.09
CA VAL A 117 -4.76 -7.03 -7.41
C VAL A 117 -3.54 -7.76 -7.93
N ILE A 118 -3.28 -8.94 -7.39
CA ILE A 118 -2.14 -9.76 -7.80
C ILE A 118 -2.57 -11.23 -7.93
N GLU A 119 -2.01 -11.94 -8.91
CA GLU A 119 -2.36 -13.33 -9.21
C GLU A 119 -1.18 -14.29 -9.02
N GLY A 120 -1.47 -15.57 -8.84
CA GLY A 120 -0.54 -16.65 -8.54
C GLY A 120 -0.48 -16.97 -7.04
N PRO A 121 0.38 -17.92 -6.61
CA PRO A 121 0.63 -18.17 -5.20
C PRO A 121 1.00 -16.89 -4.45
N VAL A 122 0.21 -16.51 -3.43
CA VAL A 122 0.33 -15.20 -2.76
C VAL A 122 0.88 -15.29 -1.34
N GLY A 123 1.97 -14.58 -1.09
CA GLY A 123 2.39 -14.18 0.25
C GLY A 123 1.70 -12.89 0.68
N LEU A 124 1.11 -12.87 1.88
CA LEU A 124 0.47 -11.69 2.48
C LEU A 124 1.07 -11.39 3.84
N TYR A 125 1.38 -10.11 4.08
CA TYR A 125 1.72 -9.60 5.41
C TYR A 125 1.07 -8.25 5.68
N LEU A 126 0.43 -8.12 6.84
CA LEU A 126 -0.17 -6.88 7.36
C LEU A 126 0.54 -6.53 8.67
N HIS A 127 1.04 -5.30 8.77
CA HIS A 127 1.78 -4.82 9.93
C HIS A 127 1.06 -3.64 10.60
N LYS A 128 0.89 -3.77 11.92
CA LYS A 128 0.43 -2.69 12.79
C LYS A 128 1.65 -1.93 13.31
N THR A 129 1.72 -0.63 13.03
CA THR A 129 2.80 0.24 13.54
C THR A 129 2.64 0.57 15.03
N SER A 130 1.43 0.39 15.57
CA SER A 130 1.10 0.51 16.99
C SER A 130 0.03 -0.54 17.35
N PRO A 131 0.03 -1.11 18.58
CA PRO A 131 -0.99 -2.05 19.01
C PRO A 131 -2.44 -1.55 18.87
N ASP A 132 -2.64 -0.24 19.06
CA ASP A 132 -3.95 0.42 19.07
C ASP A 132 -4.47 0.79 17.67
N LEU A 133 -3.65 0.60 16.63
CA LEU A 133 -4.02 0.93 15.26
C LEU A 133 -4.40 -0.34 14.47
N PRO A 134 -5.29 -0.21 13.47
CA PRO A 134 -5.42 -1.23 12.44
C PRO A 134 -4.11 -1.33 11.64
N PRO A 135 -3.91 -2.38 10.81
CA PRO A 135 -2.72 -2.48 9.99
C PRO A 135 -2.49 -1.20 9.17
N GLN A 136 -1.28 -0.66 9.25
CA GLN A 136 -0.89 0.57 8.54
C GLN A 136 0.02 0.29 7.35
N VAL A 137 0.59 -0.92 7.29
CA VAL A 137 1.43 -1.36 6.18
C VAL A 137 0.93 -2.72 5.74
N GLY A 138 0.75 -2.90 4.43
CA GLY A 138 0.37 -4.18 3.85
C GLY A 138 1.24 -4.52 2.66
N VAL A 139 1.51 -5.80 2.50
CA VAL A 139 2.30 -6.34 1.40
C VAL A 139 1.63 -7.57 0.81
N LEU A 140 1.48 -7.56 -0.52
CA LEU A 140 1.16 -8.73 -1.32
C LEU A 140 2.38 -9.11 -2.16
N VAL A 141 2.68 -10.41 -2.25
CA VAL A 141 3.79 -10.95 -3.05
C VAL A 141 3.26 -12.11 -3.90
N SER A 142 3.41 -12.02 -5.21
CA SER A 142 3.12 -13.13 -6.12
C SER A 142 4.37 -13.95 -6.35
N LEU A 143 4.25 -15.27 -6.22
CA LEU A 143 5.34 -16.22 -6.38
C LEU A 143 5.22 -17.03 -7.67
N ALA A 144 6.36 -17.55 -8.11
CA ALA A 144 6.43 -18.48 -9.25
C ALA A 144 5.80 -19.84 -8.93
N LYS A 145 6.02 -20.34 -7.72
CA LYS A 145 5.48 -21.59 -7.18
C LYS A 145 5.04 -21.38 -5.73
N GLU A 146 4.11 -22.22 -5.29
CA GLU A 146 3.61 -22.23 -3.91
C GLU A 146 4.75 -22.46 -2.92
N ALA A 147 4.91 -21.52 -1.99
CA ALA A 147 5.93 -21.54 -0.93
C ALA A 147 5.47 -20.65 0.24
N ALA A 148 4.33 -20.97 0.85
CA ALA A 148 3.62 -20.13 1.82
C ALA A 148 4.51 -19.50 2.91
N GLU A 149 5.40 -20.27 3.54
CA GLU A 149 6.27 -19.77 4.61
C GLU A 149 7.24 -18.70 4.10
N VAL A 150 7.94 -18.98 3.00
CA VAL A 150 8.88 -18.05 2.38
C VAL A 150 8.16 -16.85 1.79
N GLY A 151 6.98 -17.04 1.19
CA GLY A 151 6.15 -15.94 0.69
C GLY A 151 5.77 -14.95 1.78
N LYS A 152 5.33 -15.45 2.95
CA LYS A 152 5.03 -14.62 4.12
C LYS A 152 6.27 -13.89 4.63
N ASP A 153 7.40 -14.58 4.69
CA ASP A 153 8.64 -14.01 5.21
C ASP A 153 9.24 -12.94 4.28
N VAL A 154 9.13 -13.14 2.96
CA VAL A 154 9.48 -12.13 1.96
C VAL A 154 8.52 -10.93 2.04
N ALA A 155 7.22 -11.16 2.26
CA ALA A 155 6.27 -10.06 2.49
C ALA A 155 6.63 -9.25 3.75
N GLN A 156 7.07 -9.90 4.83
CA GLN A 156 7.60 -9.23 6.02
C GLN A 156 8.87 -8.41 5.72
N HIS A 157 9.79 -8.98 4.95
CA HIS A 157 11.00 -8.27 4.54
C HIS A 157 10.66 -7.01 3.72
N ILE A 158 9.78 -7.11 2.73
CA ILE A 158 9.33 -5.97 1.91
C ILE A 158 8.66 -4.89 2.78
N ALA A 159 7.86 -5.28 3.79
CA ALA A 159 7.23 -4.31 4.68
C ALA A 159 8.27 -3.43 5.40
N ALA A 160 9.38 -4.05 5.85
CA ALA A 160 10.45 -3.41 6.59
C ALA A 160 11.46 -2.63 5.72
N PHE A 161 11.93 -3.24 4.62
CA PHE A 161 13.02 -2.71 3.80
C PHE A 161 12.55 -1.90 2.58
N ALA A 162 11.24 -1.97 2.26
CA ALA A 162 10.60 -1.17 1.21
C ALA A 162 11.35 -1.13 -0.14
N PRO A 163 11.77 -2.29 -0.71
CA PRO A 163 12.26 -2.31 -2.08
C PRO A 163 11.20 -1.76 -3.04
N ARG A 164 11.66 -1.22 -4.17
CA ARG A 164 10.80 -0.62 -5.20
C ARG A 164 10.65 -1.52 -6.42
N TYR A 165 11.61 -2.43 -6.61
CA TYR A 165 11.72 -3.29 -7.79
C TYR A 165 11.98 -4.73 -7.34
N VAL A 166 11.55 -5.71 -8.15
CA VAL A 166 11.88 -7.11 -7.89
C VAL A 166 13.35 -7.33 -8.21
N ASN A 167 13.76 -6.96 -9.43
CA ASN A 167 15.10 -7.17 -9.96
C ASN A 167 15.82 -5.84 -10.20
N ARG A 168 17.14 -5.89 -10.37
CA ARG A 168 17.95 -4.72 -10.73
C ARG A 168 17.60 -4.22 -12.13
N GLU A 169 17.29 -5.14 -13.03
CA GLU A 169 16.98 -4.86 -14.42
C GLU A 169 15.67 -4.08 -14.57
N ASP A 170 14.81 -4.11 -13.55
CA ASP A 170 13.56 -3.35 -13.49
C ASP A 170 13.79 -1.89 -13.04
N VAL A 171 14.99 -1.53 -12.58
CA VAL A 171 15.32 -0.17 -12.16
C VAL A 171 15.49 0.72 -13.40
N PRO A 172 14.69 1.81 -13.55
CA PRO A 172 14.75 2.68 -14.72
C PRO A 172 16.14 3.30 -14.93
N ALA A 173 16.61 3.32 -16.19
CA ALA A 173 17.94 3.80 -16.52
C ALA A 173 18.13 5.30 -16.18
N ASP A 174 17.08 6.11 -16.31
CA ASP A 174 17.07 7.53 -15.93
C ASP A 174 17.24 7.72 -14.42
N LEU A 175 16.68 6.82 -13.60
CA LEU A 175 16.90 6.81 -12.16
C LEU A 175 18.35 6.44 -11.82
N ILE A 176 18.91 5.43 -12.49
CA ILE A 176 20.33 5.05 -12.33
C ILE A 176 21.27 6.21 -12.69
N GLU A 177 21.02 6.89 -13.81
CA GLU A 177 21.83 8.04 -14.24
C GLU A 177 21.69 9.22 -13.27
N THR A 178 20.48 9.46 -12.75
CA THR A 178 20.25 10.48 -11.71
C THR A 178 21.06 10.18 -10.46
N GLU A 179 21.01 8.95 -9.94
CA GLU A 179 21.78 8.54 -8.76
C GLU A 179 23.30 8.57 -9.02
N ARG A 180 23.74 8.24 -10.23
CA ARG A 180 25.15 8.35 -10.63
C ARG A 180 25.64 9.79 -10.54
N ARG A 181 24.87 10.75 -11.06
CA ARG A 181 25.19 12.19 -10.98
C ARG A 181 25.23 12.67 -9.53
N LEU A 182 24.24 12.30 -8.72
CA LEU A 182 24.20 12.66 -7.29
C LEU A 182 25.40 12.08 -6.53
N ALA A 183 25.77 10.83 -6.83
CA ALA A 183 26.94 10.17 -6.25
C ALA A 183 28.25 10.89 -6.61
N GLU A 184 28.37 11.36 -7.85
CA GLU A 184 29.51 12.14 -8.34
C GLU A 184 29.62 13.50 -7.64
N GLU A 185 28.54 14.28 -7.62
CA GLU A 185 28.49 15.60 -6.97
C GLU A 185 28.87 15.48 -5.48
N THR A 186 28.29 14.48 -4.81
CA THR A 186 28.57 14.22 -3.39
C THR A 186 30.04 13.82 -3.18
N ALA A 187 30.58 12.89 -3.98
CA ALA A 187 31.98 12.46 -3.85
C ALA A 187 32.98 13.61 -4.11
N ARG A 188 32.69 14.50 -5.06
CA ARG A 188 33.49 15.71 -5.31
C ARG A 188 33.41 16.69 -4.15
N SER A 189 32.21 16.94 -3.60
CA SER A 189 32.04 17.83 -2.44
C SER A 189 32.75 17.32 -1.18
N GLU A 190 32.88 15.99 -1.03
CA GLU A 190 33.64 15.35 0.04
C GLU A 190 35.17 15.39 -0.17
N GLY A 191 35.64 16.00 -1.26
CA GLY A 191 37.07 16.13 -1.58
C GLY A 191 37.75 14.81 -1.92
N LYS A 192 37.02 13.82 -2.46
CA LYS A 192 37.59 12.53 -2.84
C LYS A 192 38.55 12.69 -4.04
N PRO A 193 39.67 11.95 -4.09
CA PRO A 193 40.63 12.05 -5.20
C PRO A 193 40.03 11.63 -6.55
N GLU A 194 40.35 12.38 -7.61
CA GLU A 194 39.93 12.12 -9.01
C GLU A 194 40.16 10.66 -9.43
N ALA A 195 41.34 10.11 -9.14
CA ALA A 195 41.70 8.72 -9.48
C ALA A 195 40.78 7.65 -8.85
N SER A 196 40.06 7.99 -7.78
CA SER A 196 39.14 7.09 -7.07
C SER A 196 37.66 7.40 -7.33
N LEU A 197 37.33 8.55 -7.96
CA LEU A 197 35.95 8.99 -8.13
C LEU A 197 35.09 7.96 -8.85
N SER A 198 35.55 7.44 -9.98
CA SER A 198 34.80 6.43 -10.75
C SER A 198 34.41 5.21 -9.90
N LYS A 199 35.34 4.65 -9.13
CA LYS A 199 35.07 3.50 -8.24
C LYS A 199 34.10 3.85 -7.11
N ILE A 200 34.21 5.06 -6.55
CA ILE A 200 33.31 5.53 -5.48
C ILE A 200 31.88 5.70 -6.02
N ILE A 201 31.73 6.31 -7.19
CA ILE A 201 30.44 6.51 -7.86
C ILE A 201 29.80 5.15 -8.15
N GLU A 202 30.52 4.23 -8.77
CA GLU A 202 30.02 2.87 -9.06
C GLU A 202 29.61 2.13 -7.79
N GLY A 203 30.39 2.24 -6.71
CA GLY A 203 30.05 1.66 -5.42
C GLY A 203 28.76 2.21 -4.82
N ARG A 204 28.53 3.53 -4.94
CA ARG A 204 27.30 4.19 -4.47
C ARG A 204 26.09 3.80 -5.29
N VAL A 205 26.20 3.79 -6.62
CA VAL A 205 25.13 3.32 -7.52
C VAL A 205 24.80 1.85 -7.26
N THR A 206 25.81 1.01 -7.06
CA THR A 206 25.60 -0.40 -6.68
C THR A 206 24.88 -0.52 -5.33
N GLY A 207 25.24 0.33 -4.36
CA GLY A 207 24.57 0.39 -3.06
C GLY A 207 23.09 0.78 -3.19
N PHE A 208 22.80 1.81 -3.98
CA PHE A 208 21.43 2.22 -4.29
C PHE A 208 20.61 1.10 -4.93
N VAL A 209 21.16 0.43 -5.95
CA VAL A 209 20.48 -0.69 -6.62
C VAL A 209 20.17 -1.82 -5.64
N LYS A 210 21.11 -2.17 -4.74
CA LYS A 210 20.88 -3.16 -3.69
C LYS A 210 19.79 -2.75 -2.71
N GLU A 211 19.61 -1.45 -2.47
CA GLU A 211 18.56 -0.93 -1.61
C GLU A 211 17.19 -1.02 -2.29
N VAL A 212 17.09 -0.74 -3.58
CA VAL A 212 15.79 -0.69 -4.28
C VAL A 212 15.35 -2.01 -4.94
N SER A 213 16.27 -2.95 -5.15
CA SER A 213 16.02 -4.27 -5.77
C SER A 213 15.85 -5.36 -4.71
N LEU A 214 14.65 -5.93 -4.60
CA LEU A 214 14.29 -6.94 -3.60
C LEU A 214 15.27 -8.11 -3.57
N ILE A 215 15.57 -8.70 -4.72
CA ILE A 215 16.37 -9.94 -4.78
C ILE A 215 17.82 -9.73 -4.32
N GLU A 216 18.30 -8.49 -4.32
CA GLU A 216 19.66 -8.13 -3.90
C GLU A 216 19.78 -7.77 -2.43
N GLN A 217 18.65 -7.47 -1.78
CA GLN A 217 18.64 -7.13 -0.36
C GLN A 217 19.10 -8.31 0.49
N ALA A 218 19.86 -8.01 1.54
CA ALA A 218 20.14 -8.97 2.59
C ALA A 218 18.83 -9.30 3.32
N PHE A 219 18.55 -10.57 3.53
CA PHE A 219 17.26 -11.00 4.06
C PHE A 219 17.09 -10.62 5.54
N ALA A 220 15.90 -10.14 5.90
CA ALA A 220 15.65 -9.56 7.22
C ALA A 220 15.90 -10.54 8.38
N LYS A 221 15.59 -11.82 8.17
CA LYS A 221 15.74 -12.87 9.20
C LYS A 221 17.12 -13.54 9.18
N ASP A 222 17.87 -13.40 8.08
CA ASP A 222 19.23 -13.89 7.94
C ASP A 222 20.05 -13.00 7.00
N ALA A 223 20.74 -12.02 7.58
CA ALA A 223 21.52 -11.03 6.83
C ALA A 223 22.75 -11.64 6.11
N LYS A 224 23.05 -12.94 6.30
CA LYS A 224 24.12 -13.63 5.56
C LYS A 224 23.66 -14.06 4.16
N LYS A 225 22.35 -14.12 3.93
CA LYS A 225 21.76 -14.52 2.65
C LYS A 225 21.00 -13.36 2.02
N THR A 226 21.02 -13.29 0.70
CA THR A 226 20.13 -12.38 -0.03
C THR A 226 18.72 -12.97 -0.13
N VAL A 227 17.72 -12.14 -0.38
CA VAL A 227 16.35 -12.60 -0.66
C VAL A 227 16.34 -13.60 -1.83
N LYS A 228 17.17 -13.38 -2.86
CA LYS A 228 17.33 -14.34 -3.96
C LYS A 228 17.71 -15.74 -3.48
N GLN A 229 18.70 -15.84 -2.60
CA GLN A 229 19.17 -17.13 -2.10
C GLN A 229 18.09 -17.85 -1.31
N ILE A 230 17.31 -17.12 -0.51
CA ILE A 230 16.17 -17.67 0.23
C ILE A 230 15.09 -18.21 -0.72
N LEU A 231 14.78 -17.48 -1.80
CA LEU A 231 13.81 -17.91 -2.83
C LEU A 231 14.31 -19.13 -3.60
N ASP A 232 15.58 -19.13 -4.01
CA ASP A 232 16.21 -20.23 -4.74
C ASP A 232 16.21 -21.53 -3.91
N GLU A 233 16.55 -21.45 -2.61
CA GLU A 233 16.52 -22.58 -1.67
C GLU A 233 15.10 -23.15 -1.50
N ALA A 234 14.08 -22.28 -1.58
CA ALA A 234 12.68 -22.66 -1.54
C ALA A 234 12.12 -23.13 -2.90
N GLY A 235 12.94 -23.10 -3.97
CA GLY A 235 12.54 -23.52 -5.31
C GLY A 235 11.49 -22.62 -5.98
N THR A 236 11.40 -21.36 -5.57
CA THR A 236 10.44 -20.37 -6.08
C THR A 236 11.13 -19.07 -6.47
N ALA A 237 10.36 -18.09 -6.93
CA ALA A 237 10.82 -16.73 -7.24
C ALA A 237 9.68 -15.75 -7.00
N VAL A 238 9.98 -14.46 -6.81
CA VAL A 238 8.97 -13.40 -6.79
C VAL A 238 8.69 -12.94 -8.22
N LYS A 239 7.42 -12.90 -8.61
CA LYS A 239 6.96 -12.34 -9.88
C LYS A 239 6.70 -10.85 -9.79
N ALA A 240 6.00 -10.45 -8.72
CA ALA A 240 5.63 -9.06 -8.45
C ALA A 240 5.28 -8.91 -6.97
N PHE A 241 5.27 -7.67 -6.48
CA PHE A 241 4.74 -7.33 -5.17
C PHE A 241 4.05 -5.97 -5.19
N HIS A 242 3.15 -5.76 -4.24
CA HIS A 242 2.60 -4.46 -3.89
C HIS A 242 2.84 -4.20 -2.42
N ARG A 243 3.25 -2.98 -2.07
CA ARG A 243 3.42 -2.52 -0.70
C ARG A 243 2.67 -1.20 -0.53
N PHE A 244 1.71 -1.16 0.39
CA PHE A 244 1.04 0.07 0.79
C PHE A 244 1.46 0.45 2.20
N ARG A 245 1.53 1.76 2.44
CA ARG A 245 1.72 2.34 3.77
C ARG A 245 0.82 3.55 3.88
N VAL A 246 -0.05 3.54 4.89
CA VAL A 246 -0.98 4.63 5.17
C VAL A 246 -0.27 5.99 5.10
N GLY A 247 -0.76 6.85 4.23
CA GLY A 247 -0.33 8.24 4.12
C GLY A 247 0.93 8.47 3.28
N GLN A 248 1.59 7.42 2.76
CA GLN A 248 2.76 7.52 1.88
C GLN A 248 2.41 7.56 0.40
#